data_AF-A0AAW1QW16-F1
#
_entry.id   AF-A0AAW1QW16-F1
#
_cell.length_a   1.000
_cell.length_b   1.000
_cell.length_c   1.000
_cell.angle_alpha   90.00
_cell.angle_beta   90.00
_cell.angle_gamma   90.00
#
_symmetry.space_group_name_H-M   'P 1'
#
loop_
_entity.id
_entity.type
_entity.pdbx_description
1 polymer ?
#
loop_
_entity_poly.entity_id
_entity_poly.type
_entity_poly.pdbx_seq_one_letter_code
_entity_poly.pdbx_strand_id
1 'polypeptide(L)'
;MGISIMARRKSASLGMDLHQSVTGTLGGLTVRNARPLCKPLLYCGGSNLRRLYEAADLPDRLCVSGDSLCSFNPAYGQGMTVAALEVQALQGLLQGRAAARGRALDAAMLRGVSAEYQALAGPIADVSFNLNCGEDQNCIMAARKLLSATNR
;
A
#
# COMPACT_ATOMS: atom_id res chain seq x y z
N MET A 1 7.30 20.96 12.73
CA MET A 1 7.15 21.17 14.18
C MET A 1 6.03 20.28 14.67
N GLY A 2 6.30 19.44 15.67
CA GLY A 2 5.53 18.25 16.01
C GLY A 2 4.13 18.51 16.57
N ILE A 3 3.21 17.58 16.27
CA ILE A 3 1.87 17.55 16.86
C ILE A 3 1.99 16.81 18.21
N SER A 4 1.93 17.58 19.29
CA SER A 4 1.97 17.08 20.67
C SER A 4 0.58 16.60 21.07
N ILE A 5 0.43 15.30 21.36
CA ILE A 5 -0.86 14.71 21.78
C ILE A 5 -0.88 14.65 23.32
N MET A 6 -1.56 15.63 23.93
CA MET A 6 -1.84 15.69 25.37
C MET A 6 -2.96 14.71 25.75
N ALA A 7 -2.61 13.61 26.43
CA ALA A 7 -3.58 12.66 26.97
C ALA A 7 -4.09 13.13 28.34
N ARG A 8 -5.31 13.69 28.38
CA ARG A 8 -5.99 14.08 29.63
C ARG A 8 -6.82 12.89 30.15
N ARG A 9 -6.42 12.31 31.29
CA ARG A 9 -7.19 11.29 32.03
C ARG A 9 -8.45 11.94 32.64
N LYS A 10 -9.63 11.40 32.35
CA LYS A 10 -10.77 11.51 33.28
C LYS A 10 -11.56 10.20 33.31
N SER A 11 -11.90 9.82 34.52
CA SER A 11 -12.35 8.53 35.04
C SER A 11 -13.80 8.15 34.75
N ALA A 12 -14.01 6.84 34.56
CA ALA A 12 -15.16 5.98 34.90
C ALA A 12 -16.58 6.35 34.42
N SER A 13 -17.21 5.48 33.63
CA SER A 13 -18.16 4.45 34.12
C SER A 13 -18.94 3.74 32.98
N LEU A 14 -18.98 2.40 33.07
CA LEU A 14 -20.05 1.45 32.68
C LEU A 14 -20.50 1.30 31.20
N GLY A 15 -20.29 0.10 30.65
CA GLY A 15 -21.00 -0.41 29.45
C GLY A 15 -20.17 -1.32 28.52
N MET A 16 -19.98 -2.59 28.90
CA MET A 16 -19.63 -3.75 28.04
C MET A 16 -20.82 -4.04 27.08
N ASP A 17 -20.73 -4.54 25.84
CA ASP A 17 -19.78 -5.42 25.17
C ASP A 17 -19.88 -5.34 23.63
N LEU A 18 -18.74 -5.44 22.94
CA LEU A 18 -18.61 -6.13 21.65
C LEU A 18 -17.18 -6.66 21.54
N HIS A 19 -17.00 -7.87 22.07
CA HIS A 19 -15.73 -8.51 22.39
C HIS A 19 -15.12 -9.25 21.18
N GLN A 20 -14.09 -8.63 20.60
CA GLN A 20 -12.74 -9.18 20.35
C GLN A 20 -12.52 -10.36 19.38
N SER A 21 -11.60 -10.14 18.42
CA SER A 21 -10.35 -10.93 18.34
C SER A 21 -9.27 -10.18 17.53
N VAL A 22 -8.37 -9.47 18.23
CA VAL A 22 -7.05 -9.05 17.70
C VAL A 22 -6.05 -9.35 18.81
N THR A 23 -5.74 -10.63 18.95
CA THR A 23 -4.89 -11.16 20.03
C THR A 23 -3.45 -11.19 19.54
N GLY A 24 -2.79 -10.03 19.59
CA GLY A 24 -1.33 -9.90 19.43
C GLY A 24 -0.80 -8.96 20.51
N THR A 25 -0.04 -9.51 21.47
CA THR A 25 0.20 -8.94 22.82
C THR A 25 0.94 -7.60 22.86
N LEU A 26 1.57 -7.15 21.76
CA LEU A 26 2.20 -5.81 21.68
C LEU A 26 1.35 -4.76 20.94
N GLY A 27 0.43 -5.17 20.06
CA GLY A 27 -0.45 -4.26 19.32
C GLY A 27 -1.85 -4.07 19.94
N GLY A 28 -2.33 -5.06 20.71
CA GLY A 28 -3.68 -5.02 21.29
C GLY A 28 -3.85 -4.00 22.42
N LEU A 29 -2.79 -3.66 23.15
CA LEU A 29 -2.84 -2.75 24.31
C LEU A 29 -2.91 -1.27 23.91
N THR A 30 -2.33 -0.90 22.78
CA THR A 30 -2.31 0.49 22.29
C THR A 30 -3.64 0.89 21.66
N VAL A 31 -4.28 -0.03 20.90
CA VAL A 31 -5.59 0.23 20.30
C VAL A 31 -6.73 0.15 21.32
N ARG A 32 -6.66 -0.75 22.32
CA ARG A 32 -7.72 -0.88 23.34
C ARG A 32 -7.98 0.40 24.14
N ASN A 33 -6.94 1.21 24.35
CA ASN A 33 -7.06 2.50 25.04
C ASN A 33 -7.10 3.69 24.07
N ALA A 34 -7.04 3.45 22.77
CA ALA A 34 -7.17 4.50 21.77
C ALA A 34 -8.63 4.95 21.69
N ARG A 35 -8.89 6.22 21.98
CA ARG A 35 -10.20 6.82 21.76
C ARG A 35 -10.29 7.17 20.26
N PRO A 36 -11.26 6.64 19.50
CA PRO A 36 -11.41 7.01 18.10
C PRO A 36 -11.66 8.51 18.00
N LEU A 37 -10.84 9.20 17.20
CA LEU A 37 -10.92 10.65 17.00
C LEU A 37 -12.17 11.06 16.21
N CYS A 38 -12.72 10.13 15.43
CA CYS A 38 -13.93 10.31 14.64
C CYS A 38 -14.69 8.99 14.50
N LYS A 39 -15.91 9.06 13.96
CA LYS A 39 -16.67 7.85 13.60
C LYS A 39 -15.85 7.04 12.58
N PRO A 40 -15.78 5.70 12.72
CA PRO A 40 -15.16 4.86 11.71
C PRO A 40 -15.81 5.12 10.34
N LEU A 41 -14.99 5.49 9.36
CA LEU A 41 -15.41 5.57 7.98
C LEU A 41 -15.15 4.22 7.33
N LEU A 42 -16.21 3.60 6.80
CA LEU A 42 -16.05 2.41 5.99
C LEU A 42 -15.40 2.81 4.66
N TYR A 43 -14.27 2.17 4.36
CA TYR A 43 -13.71 2.25 3.03
C TYR A 43 -14.54 1.35 2.10
N CYS A 44 -15.34 1.97 1.24
CA CYS A 44 -16.06 1.32 0.14
C CYS A 44 -15.56 1.85 -1.22
N GLY A 45 -14.24 2.03 -1.35
CA GLY A 45 -13.61 2.58 -2.55
C GLY A 45 -12.79 1.54 -3.31
N GLY A 46 -12.76 1.67 -4.64
CA GLY A 46 -11.70 1.23 -5.55
C GLY A 46 -11.19 -0.22 -5.52
N SER A 47 -11.48 -0.95 -6.59
CA SER A 47 -10.78 -2.17 -7.00
C SER A 47 -9.28 -1.92 -7.19
N ASN A 48 -8.45 -2.98 -7.08
CA ASN A 48 -7.04 -2.90 -7.46
C ASN A 48 -6.89 -2.30 -8.87
N LEU A 49 -5.90 -1.42 -9.07
CA LEU A 49 -5.55 -0.84 -10.35
C LEU A 49 -4.06 -1.00 -10.61
N ARG A 50 -3.72 -1.76 -11.65
CA ARG A 50 -2.36 -1.95 -12.15
C ARG A 50 -2.16 -1.15 -13.43
N ARG A 51 -1.13 -0.29 -13.47
CA ARG A 51 -0.72 0.47 -14.66
C ARG A 51 0.56 -0.11 -15.23
N LEU A 52 0.54 -0.52 -16.49
CA LEU A 52 1.65 -1.24 -17.16
C LEU A 52 2.70 -0.26 -17.72
N TYR A 53 3.42 0.42 -16.83
CA TYR A 53 4.45 1.37 -17.22
C TYR A 53 5.67 0.72 -17.89
N GLU A 54 5.86 -0.59 -17.74
CA GLU A 54 6.85 -1.37 -18.47
C GLU A 54 6.60 -1.40 -20.00
N ALA A 55 5.35 -1.14 -20.43
CA ALA A 55 4.98 -1.04 -21.84
C ALA A 55 4.81 0.43 -22.31
N ALA A 56 5.04 1.40 -21.43
CA ALA A 56 4.88 2.82 -21.72
C ALA A 56 6.21 3.46 -22.12
N ASP A 57 6.15 4.44 -23.03
CA ASP A 57 7.31 5.27 -23.37
C ASP A 57 7.53 6.32 -22.28
N LEU A 58 8.36 5.96 -21.30
CA LEU A 58 8.71 6.82 -20.17
C LEU A 58 9.99 7.60 -20.44
N PRO A 59 10.10 8.84 -19.94
CA PRO A 59 11.37 9.55 -19.91
C PRO A 59 12.45 8.71 -19.21
N ASP A 60 13.65 8.70 -19.79
CA ASP A 60 14.79 7.84 -19.40
C ASP A 60 15.15 7.87 -17.90
N ARG A 61 14.84 8.98 -17.21
CA ARG A 61 15.16 9.20 -15.79
C ARG A 61 13.93 9.31 -14.89
N LEU A 62 12.78 8.85 -15.35
CA LEU A 62 11.54 8.83 -14.58
C LEU A 62 11.17 7.38 -14.24
N CYS A 63 11.22 7.03 -12.96
CA CYS A 63 10.78 5.74 -12.44
C CYS A 63 9.44 5.88 -11.70
N VAL A 64 8.52 4.94 -11.87
CA VAL A 64 7.20 4.96 -11.21
C VAL A 64 7.12 3.83 -10.17
N SER A 65 6.71 4.14 -8.94
CA SER A 65 6.64 3.17 -7.84
C SER A 65 5.39 3.39 -6.97
N GLY A 66 5.05 2.39 -6.16
CA GLY A 66 3.96 2.38 -5.20
C GLY A 66 2.62 2.49 -5.90
N ASP A 67 1.69 3.23 -5.27
CA ASP A 67 0.32 3.39 -5.75
C ASP A 67 0.20 4.01 -7.15
N SER A 68 1.27 4.66 -7.63
CA SER A 68 1.33 5.15 -9.00
C SER A 68 1.43 3.98 -9.99
N LEU A 69 2.23 2.96 -9.70
CA LEU A 69 2.42 1.75 -10.51
C LEU A 69 1.26 0.76 -10.30
N CYS A 70 0.93 0.47 -9.04
CA CYS A 70 -0.16 -0.42 -8.65
C CYS A 70 -0.83 0.07 -7.37
N SER A 71 -2.10 0.46 -7.47
CA SER A 71 -2.93 0.83 -6.33
C SER A 71 -3.70 -0.39 -5.85
N PHE A 72 -3.47 -0.80 -4.61
CA PHE A 72 -4.13 -1.96 -4.01
C PHE A 72 -5.34 -1.55 -3.17
N ASN A 73 -6.29 -2.47 -3.00
CA ASN A 73 -7.31 -2.33 -1.98
C ASN A 73 -6.63 -2.38 -0.58
N PRO A 74 -6.73 -1.31 0.24
CA PRO A 74 -6.08 -1.25 1.55
C PRO A 74 -6.56 -2.33 2.52
N ALA A 75 -7.71 -2.98 2.26
CA ALA A 75 -8.21 -4.10 3.05
C ALA A 75 -7.20 -5.25 3.17
N TYR A 76 -6.34 -5.46 2.17
CA TYR A 76 -5.37 -6.56 2.15
C TYR A 76 -4.01 -6.21 2.73
N GLY A 77 -3.73 -4.93 3.01
CA GLY A 77 -2.50 -4.50 3.69
C GLY A 77 -1.18 -4.71 2.91
N GLN A 78 -1.24 -5.07 1.63
CA GLN A 78 -0.04 -5.43 0.85
C GLN A 78 0.69 -4.22 0.23
N GLY A 79 0.01 -3.08 0.04
CA GLY A 79 0.57 -1.96 -0.72
C GLY A 79 1.89 -1.42 -0.18
N MET A 80 2.06 -1.33 1.14
CA MET A 80 3.32 -0.89 1.75
C MET A 80 4.46 -1.89 1.52
N THR A 81 4.16 -3.19 1.57
CA THR A 81 5.15 -4.26 1.35
C THR A 81 5.61 -4.26 -0.10
N VAL A 82 4.67 -4.17 -1.05
CA VAL A 82 4.98 -4.09 -2.49
C VAL A 82 5.83 -2.87 -2.80
N ALA A 83 5.45 -1.69 -2.28
CA ALA A 83 6.23 -0.46 -2.45
C ALA A 83 7.65 -0.59 -1.86
N ALA A 84 7.81 -1.26 -0.71
CA ALA A 84 9.13 -1.50 -0.12
C ALA A 84 10.01 -2.41 -0.99
N LEU A 85 9.43 -3.47 -1.59
CA LEU A 85 10.12 -4.37 -2.49
C LEU A 85 10.54 -3.68 -3.79
N GLU A 86 9.67 -2.83 -4.35
CA GLU A 86 10.00 -2.02 -5.53
C GLU A 86 11.18 -1.08 -5.26
N VAL A 87 11.18 -0.37 -4.12
CA VAL A 87 12.29 0.51 -3.72
C VAL A 87 13.58 -0.28 -3.49
N GLN A 88 13.49 -1.50 -2.94
CA GLN A 88 14.64 -2.37 -2.77
C GLN A 88 15.22 -2.82 -4.12
N ALA A 89 14.38 -3.13 -5.11
CA ALA A 89 14.81 -3.45 -6.46
C ALA A 89 15.51 -2.26 -7.12
N LEU A 90 14.95 -1.05 -6.99
CA LEU A 90 15.58 0.19 -7.48
C LEU A 90 16.93 0.44 -6.81
N GLN A 91 17.01 0.26 -5.49
CA GLN A 91 18.24 0.41 -4.74
C GLN A 91 19.32 -0.55 -5.23
N GLY A 92 18.99 -1.84 -5.42
CA GLY A 92 19.91 -2.85 -5.92
C GLY A 92 20.43 -2.52 -7.31
N LEU A 93 19.55 -2.07 -8.21
CA LEU A 93 19.92 -1.63 -9.57
C LEU A 93 20.95 -0.48 -9.54
N LEU A 94 20.67 0.55 -8.75
CA LEU A 94 21.54 1.73 -8.63
C LEU A 94 22.88 1.40 -7.99
N GLN A 95 22.88 0.55 -6.95
CA GLN A 95 24.11 0.10 -6.30
C GLN A 95 24.98 -0.75 -7.24
N GLY A 96 24.38 -1.66 -8.00
CA GLY A 96 25.09 -2.47 -8.99
C GLY A 96 25.79 -1.60 -10.05
N ARG A 97 25.13 -0.55 -10.54
CA ARG A 97 25.70 0.40 -11.50
C ARG A 97 26.86 1.21 -10.91
N ALA A 98 26.74 1.66 -9.67
CA ALA A 98 27.81 2.37 -8.97
C ALA A 98 29.04 1.45 -8.76
N ALA A 99 28.80 0.23 -8.30
CA ALA A 99 29.84 -0.77 -8.06
C ALA A 99 30.60 -1.15 -9.34
N ALA A 100 29.89 -1.38 -10.45
CA ALA A 100 30.47 -1.75 -11.74
C ALA A 100 31.45 -0.71 -12.32
N ARG A 101 31.40 0.54 -11.82
CA ARG A 101 32.26 1.64 -12.28
C ARG A 101 33.21 2.15 -11.21
N GLY A 102 33.13 1.61 -9.98
CA GLY A 102 34.00 1.98 -8.86
C GLY A 102 33.87 3.45 -8.42
N ARG A 103 32.73 4.09 -8.64
CA ARG A 103 32.51 5.51 -8.31
C ARG A 103 31.04 5.83 -8.04
N ALA A 104 30.80 7.00 -7.46
CA ALA A 104 29.45 7.51 -7.21
C ALA A 104 28.62 7.64 -8.50
N LEU A 105 27.30 7.52 -8.35
CA LEU A 105 26.31 7.69 -9.41
C LEU A 105 26.44 9.06 -10.08
N ASP A 106 26.39 9.07 -11.41
CA ASP A 106 26.31 10.28 -12.21
C ASP A 106 25.16 10.23 -13.23
N ALA A 107 24.95 11.35 -13.92
CA ALA A 107 23.91 11.47 -14.93
C ALA A 107 24.06 10.48 -16.10
N ALA A 108 25.28 10.05 -16.42
CA ALA A 108 25.53 9.08 -17.49
C ALA A 108 25.10 7.66 -17.06
N MET A 109 25.27 7.33 -15.78
CA MET A 109 24.84 6.07 -15.16
C MET A 109 23.34 5.99 -14.93
N LEU A 110 22.61 7.11 -15.00
CA LEU A 110 21.14 7.10 -14.91
C LEU A 110 20.47 6.78 -16.25
N ARG A 111 21.25 6.66 -17.35
CA ARG A 111 20.69 6.30 -18.66
C ARG A 111 20.17 4.86 -18.67
N GLY A 112 18.96 4.66 -19.18
CA GLY A 112 18.26 3.39 -19.26
C GLY A 112 17.69 2.90 -17.92
N VAL A 113 17.87 3.65 -16.82
CA VAL A 113 17.44 3.20 -15.50
C VAL A 113 15.92 3.07 -15.43
N SER A 114 15.17 3.98 -16.06
CA SER A 114 13.71 3.88 -16.09
C SER A 114 13.24 2.55 -16.68
N ALA A 115 13.67 2.22 -17.90
CA ALA A 115 13.26 0.98 -18.56
C ALA A 115 13.65 -0.27 -17.77
N GLU A 116 14.90 -0.32 -17.27
CA GLU A 116 15.38 -1.46 -16.48
C GLU A 116 14.61 -1.62 -15.16
N TYR A 117 14.37 -0.51 -14.45
CA TYR A 117 13.61 -0.54 -13.21
C TYR A 117 12.15 -0.96 -13.45
N GLN A 118 11.49 -0.45 -14.49
CA GLN A 118 10.09 -0.80 -14.75
C GLN A 118 9.92 -2.27 -15.15
N ALA A 119 10.91 -2.84 -15.86
CA ALA A 119 10.94 -4.27 -16.14
C ALA A 119 11.09 -5.14 -14.87
N LEU A 120 11.75 -4.62 -13.83
CA LEU A 120 11.87 -5.29 -12.52
C LEU A 120 10.64 -5.07 -11.62
N ALA A 121 10.07 -3.88 -11.62
CA ALA A 121 8.96 -3.51 -10.76
C ALA A 121 7.64 -4.17 -11.18
N GLY A 122 7.44 -4.40 -12.48
CA GLY A 122 6.21 -5.03 -13.01
C GLY A 122 5.89 -6.38 -12.35
N PRO A 123 6.80 -7.37 -12.40
CA PRO A 123 6.59 -8.67 -11.76
C PRO A 123 6.36 -8.60 -10.25
N ILE A 124 6.99 -7.65 -9.55
CA ILE A 124 6.79 -7.46 -8.10
C ILE A 124 5.34 -7.06 -7.81
N ALA A 125 4.80 -6.12 -8.58
CA ALA A 125 3.41 -5.68 -8.45
C ALA A 125 2.42 -6.77 -8.89
N ASP A 126 2.75 -7.54 -9.93
CA ASP A 126 1.85 -8.53 -10.52
C ASP A 126 1.53 -9.69 -9.57
N VAL A 127 2.50 -10.12 -8.75
CA VAL A 127 2.26 -11.19 -7.75
C VAL A 127 1.13 -10.81 -6.80
N SER A 128 1.21 -9.63 -6.18
CA SER A 128 0.17 -9.15 -5.25
C SER A 128 -1.13 -8.78 -5.97
N PHE A 129 -1.04 -8.25 -7.19
CA PHE A 129 -2.22 -7.87 -7.96
C PHE A 129 -3.07 -9.09 -8.34
N ASN A 130 -2.43 -10.17 -8.79
CA ASN A 130 -3.11 -11.41 -9.19
C ASN A 130 -3.75 -12.12 -7.99
N LEU A 131 -3.16 -12.02 -6.80
CA LEU A 131 -3.72 -12.61 -5.58
C LEU A 131 -5.03 -11.94 -5.15
N ASN A 132 -5.14 -10.61 -5.24
CA ASN A 132 -6.27 -9.87 -4.69
C ASN A 132 -7.43 -9.65 -5.70
N CYS A 133 -7.13 -9.61 -7.01
CA CYS A 133 -8.16 -9.29 -8.02
C CYS A 133 -9.32 -10.30 -8.09
N GLY A 134 -9.09 -11.57 -7.72
CA GLY A 134 -10.17 -12.57 -7.68
C GLY A 134 -11.17 -12.35 -6.55
N GLU A 135 -10.72 -11.89 -5.38
CA GLU A 135 -11.59 -11.68 -4.21
C GLU A 135 -12.37 -10.36 -4.29
N ASP A 136 -11.74 -9.29 -4.78
CA ASP A 136 -12.39 -7.97 -4.90
C ASP A 136 -13.59 -7.99 -5.86
N GLN A 137 -13.54 -8.79 -6.93
CA GLN A 137 -14.68 -8.97 -7.83
C GLN A 137 -15.91 -9.54 -7.10
N ASN A 138 -15.70 -10.47 -6.17
CA ASN A 138 -16.79 -11.07 -5.40
C ASN A 138 -17.40 -10.07 -4.42
N CYS A 139 -16.58 -9.27 -3.75
CA CYS A 139 -17.05 -8.23 -2.83
C CYS A 139 -17.83 -7.12 -3.55
N ILE A 140 -17.36 -6.66 -4.72
CA ILE A 140 -18.07 -5.66 -5.53
C ILE A 140 -19.41 -6.21 -6.03
N MET A 141 -19.45 -7.46 -6.50
CA MET A 141 -20.71 -8.09 -6.92
C MET A 141 -21.69 -8.26 -5.76
N ALA A 142 -21.22 -8.66 -4.57
CA ALA A 142 -22.03 -8.76 -3.37
C ALA A 142 -22.59 -7.40 -2.92
N ALA A 143 -21.74 -6.36 -2.88
CA ALA A 143 -22.15 -5.00 -2.55
C ALA A 143 -23.20 -4.45 -3.54
N ARG A 144 -23.03 -4.71 -4.85
CA ARG A 144 -24.00 -4.31 -5.89
C ARG A 144 -25.33 -5.05 -5.75
N LYS A 145 -25.32 -6.33 -5.37
CA LYS A 145 -26.53 -7.11 -5.06
C LYS A 145 -27.26 -6.59 -3.82
N LEU A 146 -26.53 -6.19 -2.77
CA LEU A 146 -27.11 -5.59 -1.57
C LEU A 146 -27.69 -4.19 -1.86
N LEU A 147 -26.97 -3.33 -2.58
CA LEU A 147 -27.44 -1.99 -2.95
C LEU A 147 -28.69 -2.02 -3.85
N SER A 148 -28.81 -3.02 -4.73
CA SER A 148 -30.01 -3.23 -5.56
C SER A 148 -31.19 -3.88 -4.83
N ALA A 149 -30.96 -4.46 -3.65
CA ALA A 149 -32.00 -5.00 -2.77
C ALA A 149 -32.56 -3.93 -1.82
N THR A 150 -31.73 -2.99 -1.38
CA THR A 150 -32.13 -1.88 -0.49
C THR A 150 -32.91 -0.77 -1.23
N ASN A 151 -32.82 -0.71 -2.57
CA ASN A 151 -33.51 0.29 -3.41
C ASN A 151 -34.85 -0.25 -4.00
N ARG A 152 -35.40 -1.33 -3.42
CA ARG A 152 -36.72 -1.88 -3.70
C ARG A 152 -37.55 -1.88 -2.42
#